data_AF-A0A135UJC3-F1
#
_entry.id   AF-A0A135UJC3-F1
#
_cell.length_a   1.000
_cell.length_b   1.000
_cell.length_c   1.000
_cell.angle_alpha   90.00
_cell.angle_beta   90.00
_cell.angle_gamma   90.00
#
_symmetry.space_group_name_H-M   'P 1'
#
loop_
_entity.id
_entity.type
_entity.pdbx_description
1 polymer ?
#
loop_
_entity_poly.entity_id
_entity_poly.type
_entity_poly.pdbx_seq_one_letter_code
_entity_poly.pdbx_strand_id
1 'polypeptide(L)'
;MFYQQPYLEYPEHPPVLPIPDGEKVDAASRSVAYFDAHRITPALPWFMGYTFTALCPFWQILHGLGLSYYKNRESSLQEHTTLDFAELKYRELLDWSKTLPPDTVLRDDSPHHVVILHIWFHAAVLDIFRPFVHGPRPYRSRVLSFSEHRLSPDDAFRTSLQQLKHLVVKYRSNHESSTYTMLWQTALIYVANAVLHDTQNPEWRFYFLTCIYAYTDLRKSYRVAESISRALLTMALRGGCITHSEADTLETKMMEAGGRVKRDDEIRATFMADLDLAMWDPEAAKVEVLAKRFDDIVLFRDLTTGDDEEAQSFGQLQVFNNSQ
;
A
#
# COMPACT_ATOMS: atom_id res chain seq x y z
N MET A 1 5.71 -1.24 0.99
CA MET A 1 7.05 -0.66 0.76
C MET A 1 7.89 -0.63 2.03
N PHE A 2 7.27 -0.52 3.22
CA PHE A 2 8.00 -0.38 4.49
C PHE A 2 8.26 -1.69 5.26
N TYR A 3 7.80 -2.83 4.73
CA TYR A 3 7.98 -4.13 5.35
C TYR A 3 9.29 -4.76 4.91
N GLN A 4 9.98 -5.44 5.83
CA GLN A 4 11.09 -6.31 5.46
C GLN A 4 10.57 -7.43 4.57
N GLN A 5 11.23 -7.61 3.42
CA GLN A 5 11.02 -8.81 2.63
C GLN A 5 11.71 -9.98 3.34
N PRO A 6 11.00 -11.04 3.68
CA PRO A 6 11.62 -12.22 4.28
C PRO A 6 12.71 -12.77 3.36
N TYR A 7 13.77 -13.28 3.99
CA TYR A 7 15.01 -13.75 3.35
C TYR A 7 15.89 -12.68 2.69
N LEU A 8 15.54 -11.38 2.79
CA LEU A 8 16.42 -10.28 2.42
C LEU A 8 17.07 -9.69 3.67
N GLU A 9 18.39 -9.51 3.64
CA GLU A 9 19.12 -8.81 4.71
C GLU A 9 18.65 -7.36 4.80
N TYR A 10 18.31 -6.94 6.01
CA TYR A 10 17.94 -5.55 6.27
C TYR A 10 19.22 -4.73 6.46
N PRO A 11 19.47 -3.68 5.65
CA PRO A 11 20.68 -2.89 5.81
C PRO A 11 20.72 -2.28 7.21
N GLU A 12 21.81 -2.47 7.95
CA GLU A 12 21.90 -2.00 9.34
C GLU A 12 22.01 -0.48 9.45
N HIS A 13 22.52 0.15 8.40
CA HIS A 13 22.76 1.59 8.36
C HIS A 13 22.13 2.20 7.10
N PRO A 14 21.62 3.43 7.17
CA PRO A 14 21.20 4.15 5.99
C PRO A 14 22.40 4.44 5.08
N PRO A 15 22.17 4.71 3.78
CA PRO A 15 23.25 5.10 2.87
C PRO A 15 24.05 6.29 3.41
N VAL A 16 25.38 6.20 3.37
CA VAL A 16 26.32 7.25 3.84
C VAL A 16 26.58 8.31 2.76
N LEU A 17 25.89 8.21 1.61
CA LEU A 17 26.01 9.18 0.53
C LEU A 17 25.41 10.53 0.95
N PRO A 18 26.03 11.66 0.56
CA PRO A 18 25.47 12.97 0.84
C PRO A 18 24.12 13.14 0.14
N ILE A 19 23.20 13.85 0.78
CA ILE A 19 21.91 14.19 0.19
C ILE A 19 22.16 15.17 -0.96
N PRO A 20 21.68 14.90 -2.19
CA PRO A 20 21.85 15.81 -3.31
C PRO A 20 21.22 17.17 -3.04
N ASP A 21 21.93 18.24 -3.41
CA ASP A 21 21.56 19.65 -3.20
C ASP A 21 21.26 20.01 -1.73
N GLY A 22 21.85 19.28 -0.77
CA GLY A 22 21.64 19.45 0.67
C GLY A 22 22.30 20.69 1.31
N GLU A 23 22.95 21.56 0.54
CA GLU A 23 23.26 22.90 1.04
C GLU A 23 21.98 23.72 1.01
N LYS A 24 21.58 24.25 2.17
CA LYS A 24 20.44 25.18 2.30
C LYS A 24 20.64 26.30 1.29
N VAL A 25 19.97 26.21 0.15
CA VAL A 25 19.94 27.30 -0.83
C VAL A 25 19.08 28.39 -0.19
N ASP A 26 19.74 29.32 0.49
CA ASP A 26 19.10 30.54 0.94
C ASP A 26 18.36 31.16 -0.25
N ALA A 27 17.10 31.53 -0.04
CA ALA A 27 16.22 32.07 -1.08
C ALA A 27 16.79 33.32 -1.78
N ALA A 28 17.85 33.92 -1.23
CA ALA A 28 18.60 35.05 -1.79
C ALA A 28 19.58 34.67 -2.91
N SER A 29 19.97 33.40 -3.06
CA SER A 29 21.01 32.98 -4.03
C SER A 29 20.47 32.62 -5.42
N ARG A 30 19.19 32.90 -5.71
CA ARG A 30 18.53 32.55 -6.98
C ARG A 30 19.10 33.21 -8.24
N SER A 31 20.10 34.10 -8.15
CA SER A 31 20.61 34.82 -9.32
C SER A 31 22.04 34.52 -9.76
N VAL A 32 22.77 33.58 -9.13
CA VAL A 32 24.16 33.30 -9.55
C VAL A 32 24.45 31.80 -9.52
N ALA A 33 23.87 31.06 -10.46
CA ALA A 33 24.30 29.70 -10.77
C ALA A 33 24.54 29.58 -12.29
N TYR A 34 25.46 30.40 -12.78
CA TYR A 34 26.12 30.17 -14.06
C TYR A 34 27.62 30.12 -13.74
N PHE A 35 28.24 28.95 -13.95
CA PHE A 35 29.63 28.62 -13.66
C PHE A 35 30.02 28.39 -12.18
N ASP A 36 29.84 27.15 -11.71
CA ASP A 36 30.95 26.51 -11.02
C ASP A 36 30.99 25.00 -11.35
N ALA A 37 31.99 24.59 -12.11
CA ALA A 37 32.07 23.29 -12.77
C ALA A 37 32.81 22.22 -11.95
N HIS A 38 32.95 22.39 -10.63
CA HIS A 38 33.79 21.52 -9.79
C HIS A 38 33.10 20.89 -8.57
N ARG A 39 31.77 20.86 -8.52
CA ARG A 39 31.04 20.02 -7.54
C ARG A 39 30.43 18.81 -8.22
N ILE A 40 30.91 17.62 -7.86
CA ILE A 40 30.40 16.30 -8.25
C ILE A 40 29.11 16.01 -7.46
N THR A 41 28.15 16.94 -7.47
CA THR A 41 26.79 16.66 -7.02
C THR A 41 26.00 16.31 -8.28
N PRO A 42 25.48 15.07 -8.41
CA PRO A 42 24.67 14.71 -9.56
C PRO A 42 23.48 15.66 -9.62
N ALA A 43 23.37 16.42 -10.71
CA ALA A 43 22.28 17.37 -10.92
C ALA A 43 20.94 16.62 -10.77
N LEU A 44 20.05 17.16 -9.93
CA LEU A 44 18.73 16.57 -9.72
C LEU A 44 17.94 16.50 -11.04
N PRO A 45 17.08 15.49 -11.22
CA PRO A 45 16.19 15.45 -12.37
C PRO A 45 15.29 16.69 -12.37
N TRP A 46 15.41 17.51 -13.41
CA TRP A 46 14.70 18.79 -13.53
C TRP A 46 13.17 18.65 -13.37
N PHE A 47 12.62 17.48 -13.69
CA PHE A 47 11.18 17.19 -13.66
C PHE A 47 10.65 16.76 -12.27
N MET A 48 11.50 16.52 -11.26
CA MET A 48 11.08 16.12 -9.91
C MET A 48 11.28 17.22 -8.86
N GLY A 49 11.91 18.33 -9.24
CA GLY A 49 12.32 19.40 -8.33
C GLY A 49 13.07 18.84 -7.11
N TYR A 50 12.74 19.37 -5.93
CA TYR A 50 13.35 18.95 -4.66
C TYR A 50 12.70 17.72 -4.01
N THR A 51 11.81 17.02 -4.71
CA THR A 51 11.10 15.86 -4.13
C THR A 51 12.06 14.74 -3.77
N PHE A 52 13.05 14.47 -4.62
CA PHE A 52 14.06 13.46 -4.34
C PHE A 52 14.88 13.80 -3.08
N THR A 53 15.36 15.04 -2.99
CA THR A 53 16.09 15.56 -1.82
C THR A 53 15.24 15.48 -0.55
N ALA A 54 13.96 15.83 -0.63
CA ALA A 54 13.02 15.75 0.50
C ALA A 54 12.77 14.30 0.95
N LEU A 55 12.80 13.33 0.02
CA LEU A 55 12.60 11.92 0.32
C LEU A 55 13.77 11.27 1.05
N CYS A 56 15.00 11.77 0.90
CA CYS A 56 16.17 11.21 1.57
C CYS A 56 16.00 11.12 3.10
N PRO A 57 15.73 12.22 3.84
CA PRO A 57 15.50 12.15 5.29
C PRO A 57 14.22 11.38 5.65
N PHE A 58 13.19 11.41 4.81
CA PHE A 58 11.99 10.59 4.99
C PHE A 58 12.32 9.09 5.03
N TRP A 59 13.13 8.62 4.08
CA TRP A 59 13.57 7.22 4.05
C TRP A 59 14.48 6.84 5.21
N GLN A 60 15.27 7.79 5.74
CA GLN A 60 16.05 7.56 6.97
C GLN A 60 15.16 7.34 8.20
N ILE A 61 14.08 8.12 8.34
CA ILE A 61 13.11 7.94 9.43
C ILE A 61 12.47 6.55 9.35
N LEU A 62 12.04 6.15 8.16
CA LEU A 62 11.36 4.87 7.93
C LEU A 62 12.29 3.67 7.95
N HIS A 63 13.56 3.85 7.61
CA HIS A 63 14.58 2.84 7.84
C HIS A 63 14.72 2.54 9.33
N GLY A 64 14.76 3.58 10.18
CA GLY A 64 14.76 3.40 11.64
C GLY A 64 13.50 2.72 12.19
N LEU A 65 12.33 3.04 11.60
CA LEU A 65 11.07 2.34 11.90
C LEU A 65 11.18 0.86 11.54
N GLY A 66 11.60 0.55 10.31
CA GLY A 66 11.65 -0.82 9.82
C GLY A 66 12.69 -1.68 10.53
N LEU A 67 13.84 -1.12 10.93
CA LEU A 67 14.78 -1.80 11.82
C LEU A 67 14.13 -2.20 13.15
N SER A 68 13.37 -1.29 13.75
CA SER A 68 12.80 -1.53 15.09
C SER A 68 11.57 -2.43 15.05
N TYR A 69 10.82 -2.42 13.94
CA TYR A 69 9.56 -3.16 13.80
C TYR A 69 9.74 -4.53 13.14
N TYR A 70 10.74 -4.69 12.27
CA TYR A 70 10.80 -5.87 11.40
C TYR A 70 12.12 -6.64 11.48
N LYS A 71 13.25 -6.02 11.87
CA LYS A 71 14.54 -6.72 11.92
C LYS A 71 14.54 -7.85 12.95
N ASN A 72 14.96 -9.05 12.52
CA ASN A 72 15.13 -10.25 13.36
C ASN A 72 13.90 -10.56 14.21
N ARG A 73 12.72 -10.34 13.65
CA ARG A 73 11.46 -10.47 14.37
C ARG A 73 11.13 -11.95 14.62
N GLU A 74 11.28 -12.38 15.87
CA GLU A 74 10.90 -13.73 16.35
C GLU A 74 9.47 -13.75 16.96
N SER A 75 8.93 -12.59 17.34
CA SER A 75 7.66 -12.43 18.05
C SER A 75 6.65 -11.56 17.30
N SER A 76 5.40 -11.46 17.79
CA SER A 76 4.40 -10.58 17.18
C SER A 76 4.85 -9.11 17.22
N LEU A 77 4.39 -8.28 16.27
CA LEU A 77 4.82 -6.86 16.19
C LEU A 77 4.48 -6.10 17.48
N GLN A 78 3.41 -6.51 18.14
CA GLN A 78 2.87 -5.84 19.31
C GLN A 78 3.63 -6.19 20.60
N GLU A 79 4.34 -7.32 20.62
CA GLU A 79 5.10 -7.75 21.81
C GLU A 79 6.36 -6.93 22.05
N HIS A 80 6.95 -6.35 20.99
CA HIS A 80 8.22 -5.64 21.07
C HIS A 80 8.17 -4.16 20.69
N THR A 81 7.00 -3.66 20.24
CA THR A 81 6.83 -2.23 19.90
C THR A 81 6.21 -1.45 21.04
N THR A 82 6.71 -0.24 21.28
CA THR A 82 6.21 0.66 22.33
C THR A 82 5.57 1.90 21.73
N LEU A 83 4.55 2.43 22.43
CA LEU A 83 3.89 3.66 22.02
C LEU A 83 4.87 4.84 22.03
N ASP A 84 5.78 4.91 23.01
CA ASP A 84 6.78 5.98 23.10
C ASP A 84 7.69 6.02 21.85
N PHE A 85 8.07 4.86 21.32
CA PHE A 85 8.84 4.78 20.09
C PHE A 85 8.01 5.21 18.87
N ALA A 86 6.75 4.79 18.79
CA ALA A 86 5.84 5.22 17.72
C ALA A 86 5.62 6.74 17.74
N GLU A 87 5.46 7.33 18.93
CA GLU A 87 5.38 8.77 19.14
C GLU A 87 6.65 9.50 18.67
N LEU A 88 7.83 8.95 19.00
CA LEU A 88 9.09 9.49 18.54
C LEU A 88 9.15 9.51 17.01
N LYS A 89 8.83 8.39 16.35
CA LYS A 89 8.83 8.29 14.88
C LYS A 89 7.79 9.19 14.23
N TYR A 90 6.61 9.34 14.83
CA TYR A 90 5.62 10.27 14.34
C TYR A 90 6.09 11.72 14.46
N ARG A 91 6.76 12.09 15.56
CA ARG A 91 7.34 13.43 15.74
C ARG A 91 8.44 13.73 14.71
N GLU A 92 9.37 12.79 14.49
CA GLU A 92 10.39 12.89 13.44
C GLU A 92 9.75 13.16 12.07
N LEU A 93 8.66 12.44 11.77
CA LEU A 93 7.93 12.58 10.50
C LEU A 93 7.21 13.94 10.40
N LEU A 94 6.61 14.44 11.49
CA LEU A 94 6.01 15.77 11.53
C LEU A 94 7.06 16.87 11.38
N ASP A 95 8.19 16.76 12.06
CA ASP A 95 9.28 17.73 11.97
C ASP A 95 9.90 17.73 10.57
N TRP A 96 10.07 16.55 9.97
CA TRP A 96 10.43 16.43 8.55
C TRP A 96 9.44 17.17 7.64
N SER A 97 8.12 16.99 7.84
CA SER A 97 7.10 17.62 6.99
C SER A 97 7.17 19.15 7.02
N LYS A 98 7.59 19.75 8.14
CA LYS A 98 7.77 21.21 8.28
C LYS A 98 8.98 21.74 7.50
N THR A 99 9.93 20.88 7.15
CA THR A 99 11.13 21.24 6.39
C THR A 99 10.95 21.12 4.87
N LEU A 100 9.77 20.69 4.41
CA LEU A 100 9.48 20.51 3.00
C LEU A 100 9.58 21.84 2.23
N PRO A 101 10.28 21.86 1.08
CA PRO A 101 10.31 23.02 0.20
C PRO A 101 8.91 23.46 -0.23
N PRO A 102 8.68 24.76 -0.51
CA PRO A 102 7.38 25.26 -0.94
C PRO A 102 6.77 24.54 -2.15
N ASP A 103 7.63 24.03 -3.05
CA ASP A 103 7.23 23.34 -4.28
C ASP A 103 6.81 21.88 -4.05
N THR A 104 7.01 21.33 -2.84
CA THR A 104 6.55 19.98 -2.45
C THR A 104 5.34 20.01 -1.52
N VAL A 105 4.76 21.20 -1.30
CA VAL A 105 3.49 21.37 -0.58
C VAL A 105 2.33 20.89 -1.47
N LEU A 106 1.42 20.10 -0.91
CA LEU A 106 0.24 19.60 -1.63
C LEU A 106 -0.72 20.74 -1.96
N ARG A 107 -1.08 20.85 -3.23
CA ARG A 107 -2.02 21.81 -3.83
C ARG A 107 -2.87 21.08 -4.87
N ASP A 108 -3.85 21.76 -5.44
CA ASP A 108 -4.76 21.16 -6.43
C ASP A 108 -4.09 20.89 -7.79
N ASP A 109 -3.12 21.71 -8.15
CA ASP A 109 -2.30 21.63 -9.36
C ASP A 109 -0.94 20.95 -9.10
N SER A 110 -0.76 20.30 -7.95
CA SER A 110 0.51 19.64 -7.62
C SER A 110 0.92 18.62 -8.68
N PRO A 111 2.20 18.58 -9.07
CA PRO A 111 2.69 17.55 -9.98
C PRO A 111 2.61 16.17 -9.31
N HIS A 112 2.50 15.12 -10.13
CA HIS A 112 2.22 13.77 -9.68
C HIS A 112 3.20 13.26 -8.60
N HIS A 113 4.48 13.63 -8.67
CA HIS A 113 5.50 13.24 -7.70
C HIS A 113 5.28 13.85 -6.30
N VAL A 114 4.67 15.03 -6.20
CA VAL A 114 4.28 15.64 -4.93
C VAL A 114 3.11 14.87 -4.32
N VAL A 115 2.12 14.50 -5.13
CA VAL A 115 1.00 13.69 -4.63
C VAL A 115 1.48 12.33 -4.11
N ILE A 116 2.42 11.68 -4.81
CA ILE A 116 3.08 10.43 -4.36
C ILE A 116 3.83 10.63 -3.03
N LEU A 117 4.56 11.75 -2.87
CA LEU A 117 5.24 12.08 -1.60
C LEU A 117 4.26 12.09 -0.42
N HIS A 118 3.12 12.77 -0.58
CA HIS A 118 2.08 12.85 0.47
C HIS A 118 1.36 11.51 0.68
N ILE A 119 1.20 10.70 -0.36
CA ILE A 119 0.74 9.32 -0.24
C ILE A 119 1.68 8.51 0.68
N TRP A 120 2.99 8.60 0.48
CA TRP A 120 3.95 7.88 1.31
C TRP A 120 3.99 8.41 2.74
N PHE A 121 3.84 9.72 2.94
CA PHE A 121 3.70 10.30 4.27
C PHE A 121 2.53 9.69 5.04
N HIS A 122 1.33 9.67 4.46
CA HIS A 122 0.18 9.10 5.16
C HIS A 122 0.28 7.59 5.34
N ALA A 123 0.82 6.86 4.36
CA ALA A 123 1.07 5.43 4.52
C ALA A 123 2.08 5.14 5.66
N ALA A 124 3.10 5.98 5.82
CA ALA A 124 4.04 5.90 6.94
C ALA A 124 3.34 6.12 8.30
N VAL A 125 2.47 7.12 8.42
CA VAL A 125 1.68 7.33 9.66
C VAL A 125 0.82 6.11 9.98
N LEU A 126 0.20 5.50 8.96
CA LEU A 126 -0.59 4.29 9.15
C LEU A 126 0.27 3.13 9.68
N ASP A 127 1.48 2.92 9.16
CA ASP A 127 2.37 1.87 9.66
C ASP A 127 2.90 2.12 11.08
N ILE A 128 3.23 3.38 11.40
CA ILE A 128 3.68 3.75 12.76
C ILE A 128 2.62 3.37 13.80
N PHE A 129 1.33 3.63 13.50
CA PHE A 129 0.26 3.42 14.47
C PHE A 129 -0.50 2.10 14.33
N ARG A 130 -0.33 1.34 13.25
CA ARG A 130 -1.03 0.06 13.00
C ARG A 130 -0.98 -0.91 14.20
N PRO A 131 0.16 -1.13 14.88
CA PRO A 131 0.22 -2.06 16.03
C PRO A 131 -0.71 -1.67 17.18
N PHE A 132 -0.97 -0.37 17.35
CA PHE A 132 -1.73 0.17 18.48
C PHE A 132 -3.21 0.34 18.17
N VAL A 133 -3.57 0.47 16.89
CA VAL A 133 -4.97 0.56 16.44
C VAL A 133 -5.56 -0.83 16.22
N HIS A 134 -4.83 -1.71 15.53
CA HIS A 134 -5.30 -3.06 15.16
C HIS A 134 -4.81 -4.17 16.11
N GLY A 135 -4.06 -3.81 17.18
CA GLY A 135 -3.71 -4.74 18.26
C GLY A 135 -4.72 -4.83 19.41
N PRO A 136 -4.44 -5.66 20.43
CA PRO A 136 -5.22 -5.76 21.66
C PRO A 136 -5.49 -4.38 22.29
N ARG A 137 -6.54 -4.33 23.11
CA ARG A 137 -7.18 -3.09 23.58
C ARG A 137 -6.35 -2.09 24.42
N PRO A 138 -5.17 -2.35 25.06
CA PRO A 138 -4.63 -1.41 26.04
C PRO A 138 -4.10 -0.06 25.50
N TYR A 139 -4.00 0.14 24.18
CA TYR A 139 -3.40 1.35 23.59
C TYR A 139 -4.37 2.28 22.85
N ARG A 140 -5.60 1.84 22.54
CA ARG A 140 -6.56 2.63 21.73
C ARG A 140 -7.00 3.95 22.39
N SER A 141 -6.93 4.04 23.71
CA SER A 141 -7.38 5.22 24.48
C SER A 141 -6.24 6.10 25.00
N ARG A 142 -4.97 5.74 24.73
CA ARG A 142 -3.84 6.56 25.18
C ARG A 142 -3.69 7.79 24.30
N VAL A 143 -3.37 8.90 24.94
CA VAL A 143 -3.12 10.19 24.29
C VAL A 143 -1.63 10.31 24.02
N LEU A 144 -1.27 10.83 22.85
CA LEU A 144 0.10 11.12 22.46
C LEU A 144 0.69 12.17 23.42
N SER A 145 1.81 11.84 24.07
CA SER A 145 2.37 12.63 25.17
C SER A 145 2.70 14.08 24.82
N PHE A 146 2.99 14.34 23.54
CA PHE A 146 3.42 15.64 23.04
C PHE A 146 2.29 16.45 22.39
N SER A 147 1.07 15.92 22.34
CA SER A 147 -0.07 16.62 21.74
C SER A 147 -0.80 17.46 22.79
N GLU A 148 -0.71 18.79 22.67
CA GLU A 148 -1.54 19.71 23.46
C GLU A 148 -3.04 19.47 23.24
N HIS A 149 -3.40 18.96 22.06
CA HIS A 149 -4.77 18.71 21.63
C HIS A 149 -5.31 17.32 22.02
N ARG A 150 -4.56 16.57 22.84
CA ARG A 150 -4.89 15.21 23.27
C ARG A 150 -5.17 14.22 22.11
N LEU A 151 -4.42 14.31 21.02
CA LEU A 151 -4.53 13.36 19.90
C LEU A 151 -4.22 11.93 20.38
N SER A 152 -5.04 10.95 19.98
CA SER A 152 -4.74 9.53 20.18
C SER A 152 -4.08 8.90 18.95
N PRO A 153 -3.39 7.74 19.06
CA PRO A 153 -2.93 6.95 17.91
C PRO A 153 -4.02 6.66 16.88
N ASP A 154 -5.23 6.37 17.36
CA ASP A 154 -6.40 6.09 16.51
C ASP A 154 -6.84 7.34 15.74
N ASP A 155 -6.80 8.52 16.35
CA ASP A 155 -7.11 9.78 15.65
C ASP A 155 -6.08 10.11 14.57
N ALA A 156 -4.78 9.93 14.87
CA ALA A 156 -3.72 10.14 13.89
C ALA A 156 -3.82 9.15 12.72
N PHE A 157 -4.12 7.88 13.01
CA PHE A 157 -4.34 6.83 12.03
C PHE A 157 -5.57 7.12 11.16
N ARG A 158 -6.72 7.40 11.77
CA ARG A 158 -7.99 7.68 11.06
C ARG A 158 -7.89 8.93 10.20
N THR A 159 -7.28 9.99 10.72
CA THR A 159 -7.06 11.24 9.96
C THR A 159 -6.18 10.97 8.75
N SER A 160 -5.07 10.25 8.92
CA SER A 160 -4.18 9.90 7.80
C SER A 160 -4.84 8.97 6.80
N LEU A 161 -5.67 8.02 7.25
CA LEU A 161 -6.45 7.15 6.37
C LEU A 161 -7.43 7.96 5.52
N GLN A 162 -8.12 8.93 6.11
CA GLN A 162 -9.06 9.78 5.37
C GLN A 162 -8.34 10.64 4.33
N GLN A 163 -7.17 11.19 4.67
CA GLN A 163 -6.33 11.90 3.70
C GLN A 163 -5.84 10.97 2.59
N LEU A 164 -5.42 9.75 2.92
CA LEU A 164 -4.96 8.76 1.94
C LEU A 164 -6.09 8.34 0.98
N LYS A 165 -7.32 8.15 1.47
CA LYS A 165 -8.52 7.92 0.66
C LYS A 165 -8.75 9.07 -0.34
N HIS A 166 -8.66 10.32 0.14
CA HIS A 166 -8.80 11.49 -0.73
C HIS A 166 -7.68 11.56 -1.77
N LEU A 167 -6.44 11.29 -1.38
CA LEU A 167 -5.28 11.26 -2.29
C LEU A 167 -5.41 10.19 -3.37
N VAL A 168 -5.95 9.00 -3.05
CA VAL A 168 -6.22 7.95 -4.05
C VAL A 168 -7.17 8.45 -5.13
N VAL A 169 -8.28 9.07 -4.73
CA VAL A 169 -9.27 9.61 -5.67
C VAL A 169 -8.67 10.75 -6.48
N LYS A 170 -8.05 11.74 -5.80
CA LYS A 170 -7.40 12.88 -6.44
C LYS A 170 -6.33 12.45 -7.45
N TYR A 171 -5.47 11.51 -7.07
CA TYR A 171 -4.39 11.06 -7.93
C TYR A 171 -4.92 10.38 -9.21
N ARG A 172 -5.93 9.53 -9.04
CA ARG A 172 -6.56 8.84 -10.17
C ARG A 172 -7.32 9.79 -11.09
N SER A 173 -8.00 10.79 -10.55
CA SER A 173 -8.78 11.75 -11.33
C SER A 173 -7.92 12.76 -12.08
N ASN A 174 -6.77 13.16 -11.51
CA ASN A 174 -6.02 14.31 -12.02
C ASN A 174 -4.70 13.94 -12.72
N HIS A 175 -4.25 12.69 -12.60
CA HIS A 175 -2.98 12.27 -13.20
C HIS A 175 -3.13 10.98 -14.02
N GLU A 176 -2.85 11.09 -15.32
CA GLU A 176 -2.80 9.93 -16.24
C GLU A 176 -1.78 8.89 -15.77
N SER A 177 -0.71 9.33 -15.10
CA SER A 177 0.32 8.47 -14.53
C SER A 177 -0.22 7.47 -13.51
N SER A 178 -1.39 7.69 -12.93
CA SER A 178 -2.10 6.69 -12.12
C SER A 178 -2.28 5.34 -12.81
N THR A 179 -2.34 5.32 -14.15
CA THR A 179 -2.55 4.10 -14.94
C THR A 179 -1.26 3.31 -15.23
N TYR A 180 -0.08 3.93 -15.09
CA TYR A 180 1.20 3.31 -15.50
C TYR A 180 2.36 3.51 -14.53
N THR A 181 2.18 4.18 -13.38
CA THR A 181 3.22 4.24 -12.33
C THR A 181 2.86 3.37 -11.13
N MET A 182 3.80 2.51 -10.72
CA MET A 182 3.62 1.66 -9.53
C MET A 182 3.92 2.39 -8.21
N LEU A 183 4.44 3.62 -8.24
CA LEU A 183 4.93 4.32 -7.03
C LEU A 183 3.83 4.60 -5.98
N TRP A 184 2.58 4.77 -6.41
CA TRP A 184 1.45 5.07 -5.54
C TRP A 184 0.68 3.84 -5.06
N GLN A 185 1.08 2.63 -5.47
CA GLN A 185 0.39 1.38 -5.11
C GLN A 185 0.20 1.20 -3.61
N THR A 186 1.12 1.75 -2.80
CA THR A 186 1.06 1.65 -1.35
C THR A 186 -0.23 2.28 -0.81
N ALA A 187 -0.72 3.35 -1.44
CA ALA A 187 -2.03 3.89 -1.09
C ALA A 187 -3.16 2.87 -1.31
N LEU A 188 -3.13 2.17 -2.43
CA LEU A 188 -4.15 1.19 -2.81
C LEU A 188 -4.21 0.02 -1.83
N ILE A 189 -3.05 -0.56 -1.48
CA ILE A 189 -2.99 -1.65 -0.48
C ILE A 189 -3.53 -1.16 0.87
N TYR A 190 -3.11 0.02 1.33
CA TYR A 190 -3.44 0.51 2.67
C TYR A 190 -4.92 0.89 2.77
N VAL A 191 -5.47 1.56 1.75
CA VAL A 191 -6.89 1.88 1.68
C VAL A 191 -7.72 0.60 1.58
N ALA A 192 -7.35 -0.35 0.72
CA ALA A 192 -8.07 -1.62 0.59
C ALA A 192 -8.10 -2.41 1.91
N ASN A 193 -6.96 -2.53 2.60
CA ASN A 193 -6.89 -3.16 3.92
C ASN A 193 -7.85 -2.50 4.92
N ALA A 194 -7.78 -1.17 5.01
CA ALA A 194 -8.56 -0.43 5.99
C ALA A 194 -10.07 -0.53 5.74
N VAL A 195 -10.51 -0.48 4.48
CA VAL A 195 -11.95 -0.55 4.16
C VAL A 195 -12.50 -1.99 4.21
N LEU A 196 -11.67 -3.01 4.01
CA LEU A 196 -12.06 -4.39 4.25
C LEU A 196 -12.14 -4.71 5.75
N HIS A 197 -11.39 -4.00 6.59
CA HIS A 197 -11.50 -4.12 8.05
C HIS A 197 -12.76 -3.44 8.61
N ASP A 198 -13.22 -2.33 8.01
CA ASP A 198 -14.42 -1.58 8.43
C ASP A 198 -15.50 -1.53 7.34
N THR A 199 -16.13 -2.68 7.09
CA THR A 199 -17.23 -2.82 6.12
C THR A 199 -18.56 -2.23 6.58
N GLN A 200 -18.64 -1.74 7.83
CA GLN A 200 -19.81 -1.01 8.33
C GLN A 200 -19.88 0.41 7.76
N ASN A 201 -18.74 0.97 7.36
CA ASN A 201 -18.70 2.26 6.68
C ASN A 201 -19.33 2.15 5.28
N PRO A 202 -20.40 2.90 4.94
CA PRO A 202 -21.09 2.77 3.67
C PRO A 202 -20.21 3.03 2.43
N GLU A 203 -19.10 3.75 2.59
CA GLU A 203 -18.16 4.06 1.51
C GLU A 203 -17.13 2.95 1.25
N TRP A 204 -17.10 1.88 2.08
CA TRP A 204 -16.07 0.83 1.98
C TRP A 204 -15.96 0.27 0.56
N ARG A 205 -17.11 0.00 -0.05
CA ARG A 205 -17.22 -0.64 -1.36
C ARG A 205 -16.73 0.27 -2.47
N PHE A 206 -17.03 1.57 -2.38
CA PHE A 206 -16.54 2.57 -3.32
C PHE A 206 -15.00 2.61 -3.34
N TYR A 207 -14.38 2.70 -2.17
CA TYR A 207 -12.92 2.74 -2.06
C TYR A 207 -12.26 1.41 -2.44
N PHE A 208 -12.85 0.28 -2.05
CA PHE A 208 -12.33 -1.05 -2.41
C PHE A 208 -12.33 -1.25 -3.94
N LEU A 209 -13.45 -0.98 -4.60
CA LEU A 209 -13.54 -1.07 -6.06
C LEU A 209 -12.63 -0.05 -6.76
N THR A 210 -12.48 1.14 -6.19
CA THR A 210 -11.50 2.13 -6.69
C THR A 210 -10.09 1.54 -6.70
N CYS A 211 -9.69 0.81 -5.66
CA CYS A 211 -8.38 0.15 -5.59
C CYS A 211 -8.25 -0.98 -6.63
N ILE A 212 -9.24 -1.87 -6.74
CA ILE A 212 -9.23 -2.97 -7.72
C ILE A 212 -9.17 -2.44 -9.16
N TYR A 213 -9.95 -1.42 -9.49
CA TYR A 213 -9.91 -0.82 -10.82
C TYR A 213 -8.62 -0.06 -11.09
N ALA A 214 -7.98 0.51 -10.07
CA ALA A 214 -6.66 1.12 -10.25
C ALA A 214 -5.59 0.06 -10.59
N TYR A 215 -5.64 -1.10 -9.95
CA TYR A 215 -4.78 -2.23 -10.34
C TYR A 215 -5.13 -2.81 -11.71
N THR A 216 -6.41 -2.77 -12.11
CA THR A 216 -6.83 -3.12 -13.47
C THR A 216 -6.17 -2.23 -14.52
N ASP A 217 -6.06 -0.93 -14.26
CA ASP A 217 -5.32 -0.02 -15.14
C ASP A 217 -3.82 -0.32 -15.12
N LEU A 218 -3.22 -0.48 -13.94
CA LEU A 218 -1.79 -0.78 -13.78
C LEU A 218 -1.39 -2.12 -14.40
N ARG A 219 -2.31 -3.07 -14.55
CA ARG A 219 -2.06 -4.39 -15.14
C ARG A 219 -1.57 -4.32 -16.60
N LYS A 220 -1.87 -3.23 -17.30
CA LYS A 220 -1.37 -2.96 -18.66
C LYS A 220 0.15 -2.85 -18.69
N SER A 221 0.73 -2.23 -17.65
CA SER A 221 2.18 -1.99 -17.53
C SER A 221 2.89 -2.97 -16.60
N TYR A 222 2.17 -3.55 -15.63
CA TYR A 222 2.75 -4.36 -14.58
C TYR A 222 1.94 -5.63 -14.30
N ARG A 223 2.51 -6.81 -14.60
CA ARG A 223 1.86 -8.08 -14.29
C ARG A 223 1.61 -8.27 -12.79
N VAL A 224 2.49 -7.74 -11.93
CA VAL A 224 2.34 -7.86 -10.46
C VAL A 224 1.02 -7.27 -9.94
N ALA A 225 0.39 -6.34 -10.67
CA ALA A 225 -0.93 -5.83 -10.33
C ALA A 225 -1.99 -6.94 -10.29
N GLU A 226 -1.85 -7.99 -11.11
CA GLU A 226 -2.72 -9.18 -11.10
C GLU A 226 -2.64 -9.90 -9.76
N SER A 227 -1.41 -10.22 -9.33
CA SER A 227 -1.16 -10.90 -8.06
C SER A 227 -1.65 -10.06 -6.88
N ILE A 228 -1.44 -8.75 -6.90
CA ILE A 228 -1.92 -7.86 -5.83
C ILE A 228 -3.45 -7.85 -5.78
N SER A 229 -4.13 -7.68 -6.93
CA SER A 229 -5.59 -7.71 -6.99
C SER A 229 -6.15 -9.04 -6.49
N ARG A 230 -5.59 -10.17 -6.91
CA ARG A 230 -6.00 -11.50 -6.42
C ARG A 230 -5.83 -11.63 -4.92
N ALA A 231 -4.71 -11.14 -4.38
CA ALA A 231 -4.51 -11.13 -2.92
C ALA A 231 -5.59 -10.30 -2.20
N LEU A 232 -5.94 -9.12 -2.71
CA LEU A 232 -7.01 -8.28 -2.14
C LEU A 232 -8.40 -8.93 -2.29
N LEU A 233 -8.68 -9.59 -3.41
CA LEU A 233 -9.93 -10.35 -3.62
C LEU A 233 -10.02 -11.55 -2.66
N THR A 234 -8.92 -12.27 -2.42
CA THR A 234 -8.85 -13.32 -1.40
C THR A 234 -9.19 -12.78 -0.02
N MET A 235 -8.66 -11.61 0.34
CA MET A 235 -8.99 -10.97 1.62
C MET A 235 -10.48 -10.63 1.71
N ALA A 236 -11.05 -10.05 0.64
CA ALA A 236 -12.47 -9.69 0.59
C ALA A 236 -13.40 -10.91 0.65
N LEU A 237 -13.04 -12.02 -0.01
CA LEU A 237 -13.77 -13.28 0.04
C LEU A 237 -13.75 -13.89 1.45
N ARG A 238 -12.58 -13.93 2.09
CA ARG A 238 -12.43 -14.43 3.47
C ARG A 238 -13.21 -13.62 4.49
N GLY A 239 -13.29 -12.31 4.29
CA GLY A 239 -14.11 -11.41 5.11
C GLY A 239 -15.60 -11.46 4.79
N GLY A 240 -16.04 -12.28 3.83
CA GLY A 240 -17.44 -12.31 3.36
C GLY A 240 -17.92 -10.99 2.77
N CYS A 241 -17.00 -10.11 2.35
CA CYS A 241 -17.29 -8.77 1.86
C CYS A 241 -17.82 -8.80 0.42
N ILE A 242 -17.40 -9.78 -0.37
CA ILE A 242 -17.82 -10.00 -1.75
C ILE A 242 -18.16 -11.48 -1.95
N THR A 243 -18.96 -11.76 -2.98
CA THR A 243 -19.28 -13.14 -3.39
C THR A 243 -18.22 -13.70 -4.34
N HIS A 244 -18.19 -15.02 -4.50
CA HIS A 244 -17.32 -15.69 -5.49
C HIS A 244 -17.58 -15.18 -6.91
N SER A 245 -18.86 -15.06 -7.33
CA SER A 245 -19.23 -14.55 -8.66
C SER A 245 -18.78 -13.10 -8.89
N GLU A 246 -18.80 -12.28 -7.82
CA GLU A 246 -18.30 -10.92 -7.90
C GLU A 246 -16.78 -10.91 -8.08
N ALA A 247 -16.06 -11.73 -7.31
CA ALA A 247 -14.61 -11.87 -7.43
C ALA A 247 -14.19 -12.33 -8.84
N ASP A 248 -14.90 -13.30 -9.43
CA ASP A 248 -14.66 -13.73 -10.82
C ASP A 248 -14.89 -12.59 -11.81
N THR A 249 -16.00 -11.87 -11.66
CA THR A 249 -16.33 -10.75 -12.55
C THR A 249 -15.24 -9.67 -12.52
N LEU A 250 -14.70 -9.39 -11.33
CA LEU A 250 -13.60 -8.44 -11.17
C LEU A 250 -12.29 -8.98 -11.75
N GLU A 251 -12.00 -10.27 -11.57
CA GLU A 251 -10.83 -10.89 -12.17
C GLU A 251 -10.90 -10.91 -13.70
N THR A 252 -12.02 -11.35 -14.29
CA THR A 252 -12.22 -11.38 -15.74
C THR A 252 -11.99 -10.00 -16.35
N LYS A 253 -12.61 -8.96 -15.78
CA LYS A 253 -12.39 -7.56 -16.21
C LYS A 253 -10.92 -7.16 -16.16
N MET A 254 -10.20 -7.57 -15.12
CA MET A 254 -8.78 -7.28 -14.99
C MET A 254 -7.95 -8.01 -16.07
N MET A 255 -8.28 -9.26 -16.38
CA MET A 255 -7.61 -10.04 -17.42
C MET A 255 -7.87 -9.48 -18.82
N GLU A 256 -9.10 -9.05 -19.09
CA GLU A 256 -9.48 -8.39 -20.36
C GLU A 256 -8.76 -7.07 -20.57
N ALA A 257 -8.56 -6.29 -19.49
CA ALA A 257 -7.81 -5.04 -19.53
C ALA A 257 -6.29 -5.26 -19.67
N GLY A 258 -5.79 -6.41 -19.24
CA GLY A 258 -4.39 -6.81 -19.35
C GLY A 258 -4.02 -7.13 -20.80
N GLY A 259 -3.13 -6.33 -21.40
CA GLY A 259 -2.53 -6.66 -22.71
C GLY A 259 -1.80 -8.01 -22.70
N ARG A 260 -1.37 -8.47 -23.87
CA ARG A 260 -0.63 -9.74 -24.08
C ARG A 260 0.77 -9.71 -23.44
N VAL A 261 0.85 -9.73 -22.11
CA VAL A 261 2.13 -9.96 -21.43
C VAL A 261 2.39 -11.46 -21.39
N LYS A 262 3.47 -11.92 -22.01
CA LYS A 262 3.85 -13.34 -22.02
C LYS A 262 4.05 -13.84 -20.59
N ARG A 263 3.41 -14.96 -20.26
CA ARG A 263 3.68 -15.78 -19.05
C ARG A 263 4.93 -16.62 -19.30
N ASP A 264 6.12 -16.03 -19.32
CA ASP A 264 7.35 -16.84 -19.34
C ASP A 264 7.93 -17.04 -17.92
N ASP A 265 7.76 -16.06 -17.02
CA ASP A 265 8.29 -16.16 -15.64
C ASP A 265 7.21 -16.02 -14.55
N GLU A 266 7.44 -16.72 -13.43
CA GLU A 266 6.69 -16.61 -12.18
C GLU A 266 6.94 -15.23 -11.53
N ILE A 267 5.87 -14.52 -11.20
CA ILE A 267 5.97 -13.19 -10.60
C ILE A 267 6.26 -13.36 -9.11
N ARG A 268 7.45 -12.94 -8.68
CA ARG A 268 7.78 -12.86 -7.25
C ARG A 268 7.21 -11.58 -6.66
N ALA A 269 6.30 -11.71 -5.70
CA ALA A 269 5.66 -10.61 -5.00
C ALA A 269 5.76 -10.85 -3.49
N THR A 270 6.98 -10.73 -2.97
CA THR A 270 7.35 -11.10 -1.59
C THR A 270 6.93 -10.07 -0.53
N PHE A 271 6.23 -9.01 -0.92
CA PHE A 271 5.71 -7.99 0.00
C PHE A 271 4.29 -8.33 0.46
N MET A 272 3.85 -7.66 1.53
CA MET A 272 2.60 -7.95 2.22
C MET A 272 1.39 -7.33 1.52
N ALA A 273 0.34 -8.13 1.35
CA ALA A 273 -0.98 -7.66 0.93
C ALA A 273 -1.90 -7.47 2.13
N ASP A 274 -1.92 -8.42 3.07
CA ASP A 274 -2.69 -8.34 4.31
C ASP A 274 -1.81 -7.76 5.43
N LEU A 275 -1.97 -6.46 5.66
CA LEU A 275 -1.12 -5.69 6.56
C LEU A 275 -1.41 -6.00 8.03
N ASP A 276 -2.61 -6.49 8.34
CA ASP A 276 -2.98 -6.87 9.70
C ASP A 276 -2.51 -8.28 10.02
N LEU A 277 -2.66 -9.22 9.08
CA LEU A 277 -2.05 -10.55 9.20
C LEU A 277 -0.52 -10.47 9.27
N ALA A 278 0.11 -9.52 8.57
CA ALA A 278 1.56 -9.33 8.62
C ALA A 278 2.10 -8.98 10.03
N MET A 279 1.25 -8.47 10.92
CA MET A 279 1.63 -8.26 12.33
C MET A 279 1.78 -9.56 13.12
N TRP A 280 1.33 -10.69 12.59
CA TRP A 280 1.32 -11.98 13.28
C TRP A 280 2.01 -13.07 12.48
N ASP A 281 1.71 -13.16 11.19
CA ASP A 281 2.24 -14.14 10.25
C ASP A 281 2.61 -13.43 8.92
N PRO A 282 3.82 -12.86 8.84
CA PRO A 282 4.30 -12.22 7.62
C PRO A 282 4.36 -13.16 6.41
N GLU A 283 4.59 -14.45 6.62
CA GLU A 283 4.67 -15.42 5.52
C GLU A 283 3.30 -15.63 4.87
N ALA A 284 2.25 -15.80 5.67
CA ALA A 284 0.89 -15.96 5.18
C ALA A 284 0.26 -14.68 4.60
N ALA A 285 0.81 -13.51 4.96
CA ALA A 285 0.34 -12.19 4.54
C ALA A 285 0.85 -11.73 3.17
N LYS A 286 1.80 -12.45 2.56
CA LYS A 286 2.40 -12.11 1.28
C LYS A 286 1.38 -12.09 0.14
N VAL A 287 1.62 -11.19 -0.82
CA VAL A 287 0.85 -11.12 -2.06
C VAL A 287 0.85 -12.46 -2.80
N GLU A 288 2.02 -13.08 -3.01
CA GLU A 288 2.12 -14.35 -3.75
C GLU A 288 1.34 -15.50 -3.08
N VAL A 289 1.36 -15.56 -1.73
CA VAL A 289 0.64 -16.59 -0.97
C VAL A 289 -0.87 -16.37 -1.06
N LEU A 290 -1.34 -15.14 -0.89
CA LEU A 290 -2.78 -14.82 -0.97
C LEU A 290 -3.32 -14.90 -2.40
N ALA A 291 -2.49 -14.59 -3.41
CA ALA A 291 -2.83 -14.77 -4.81
C ALA A 291 -2.96 -16.25 -5.17
N LYS A 292 -2.03 -17.10 -4.71
CA LYS A 292 -2.14 -18.57 -4.92
C LYS A 292 -3.40 -19.14 -4.26
N ARG A 293 -3.72 -18.67 -3.06
CA ARG A 293 -4.97 -19.03 -2.35
C ARG A 293 -6.22 -18.61 -3.12
N PHE A 294 -6.16 -17.53 -3.90
CA PHE A 294 -7.25 -17.14 -4.79
C PHE A 294 -7.46 -18.21 -5.86
N ASP A 295 -6.38 -18.63 -6.52
CA ASP A 295 -6.42 -19.66 -7.57
C ASP A 295 -6.97 -20.99 -7.02
N ASP A 296 -6.59 -21.37 -5.79
CA ASP A 296 -7.11 -22.56 -5.09
C ASP A 296 -8.63 -22.45 -4.83
N ILE A 297 -9.12 -21.26 -4.41
CA ILE A 297 -10.54 -21.00 -4.17
C ILE A 297 -11.36 -21.12 -5.46
N VAL A 298 -10.85 -20.54 -6.55
CA VAL A 298 -11.49 -20.60 -7.87
C VAL A 298 -11.54 -22.04 -8.36
N LEU A 299 -10.42 -22.78 -8.29
CA LEU A 299 -10.35 -24.18 -8.71
C LEU A 299 -11.31 -25.08 -7.92
N PHE A 300 -11.35 -24.91 -6.59
CA PHE A 300 -12.24 -25.71 -5.75
C PHE A 300 -13.71 -25.48 -6.12
N ARG A 301 -14.10 -24.23 -6.36
CA ARG A 301 -15.47 -23.93 -6.79
C ARG A 301 -15.79 -24.64 -8.10
N ASP A 302 -14.94 -24.50 -9.12
CA ASP A 302 -15.18 -25.08 -10.44
C ASP A 302 -15.39 -26.61 -10.37
N LEU A 303 -14.68 -27.28 -9.45
CA LEU A 303 -14.90 -28.70 -9.15
C LEU A 303 -16.25 -28.97 -8.46
N THR A 304 -16.62 -28.18 -7.47
CA THR A 304 -17.89 -28.38 -6.74
C THR A 304 -19.14 -27.98 -7.51
N THR A 305 -19.07 -26.97 -8.39
CA THR A 305 -20.21 -26.56 -9.23
C THR A 305 -20.38 -27.46 -10.45
N GLY A 306 -19.30 -28.07 -10.95
CA GLY A 306 -19.38 -29.07 -12.02
C GLY A 306 -20.16 -30.32 -11.61
N ASP A 307 -20.02 -30.77 -10.36
CA ASP A 307 -20.76 -31.91 -9.82
C ASP A 307 -22.26 -31.62 -9.67
N ASP A 308 -22.65 -30.37 -9.35
CA ASP A 308 -24.06 -29.96 -9.24
C ASP A 308 -24.73 -29.83 -10.62
N GLU A 309 -24.01 -29.36 -11.65
CA GLU A 309 -24.51 -29.28 -13.03
C GLU A 309 -24.59 -30.68 -13.69
N GLU A 310 -23.63 -31.57 -13.45
CA GLU A 310 -23.73 -32.97 -13.86
C GLU A 310 -24.88 -33.68 -13.14
N ALA A 311 -25.03 -33.50 -11.83
CA ALA A 311 -26.16 -34.08 -11.08
C ALA A 311 -27.53 -33.58 -11.58
N GLN A 312 -27.64 -32.29 -11.95
CA GLN A 312 -28.85 -31.73 -12.55
C GLN A 312 -29.10 -32.24 -13.98
N SER A 313 -28.05 -32.45 -14.78
CA SER A 313 -28.11 -33.05 -16.11
C SER A 313 -28.55 -34.52 -16.06
N PHE A 314 -28.00 -35.30 -15.12
CA PHE A 314 -28.43 -36.68 -14.86
C PHE A 314 -29.87 -36.76 -14.32
N GLY A 315 -30.29 -35.81 -13.49
CA GLY A 315 -31.66 -35.69 -13.02
C GLY A 315 -32.66 -35.38 -14.14
N GLN A 316 -32.31 -34.50 -15.09
CA GLN A 316 -33.16 -34.18 -16.24
C GLN A 316 -33.26 -35.35 -17.23
N LEU A 317 -32.17 -36.09 -17.46
CA LEU A 317 -32.18 -37.29 -18.32
C LEU A 317 -33.04 -38.44 -17.74
N GLN A 318 -33.08 -38.59 -16.40
CA GLN A 318 -33.95 -39.59 -15.75
C GLN A 318 -35.45 -39.22 -15.82
N VAL A 319 -35.79 -37.93 -15.77
CA VAL A 319 -37.18 -37.46 -15.91
C VAL A 319 -37.71 -37.69 -17.32
N PHE A 320 -36.86 -37.56 -18.35
CA PHE A 320 -37.24 -37.86 -19.74
C PHE A 320 -37.44 -39.36 -20.00
N ASN A 321 -36.69 -40.25 -19.34
CA ASN A 321 -36.83 -41.70 -19.52
C ASN A 321 -38.00 -42.34 -18.74
N ASN A 322 -38.55 -41.65 -17.74
CA ASN A 322 -39.74 -42.13 -16.99
C ASN A 322 -41.07 -41.63 -17.57
N SER A 323 -41.05 -40.97 -18.74
CA SER A 323 -42.22 -40.37 -19.39
C SER A 323 -42.59 -41.03 -20.73
N GLN A 324 -42.10 -42.26 -21.01
CA GLN A 324 -42.49 -43.06 -22.18
C GLN A 324 -43.22 -44.34 -21.80
#